data_AF-A0A969TEY2-F1
#
_entry.id   AF-A0A969TEY2-F1
#
_cell.length_a   1.000
_cell.length_b   1.000
_cell.length_c   1.000
_cell.angle_alpha   90.00
_cell.angle_beta   90.00
_cell.angle_gamma   90.00
#
_symmetry.space_group_name_H-M   'P 1'
#
loop_
_entity.id
_entity.type
_entity.pdbx_description
1 polymer ?
#
loop_
_entity_poly.entity_id
_entity_poly.type
_entity_poly.pdbx_seq_one_letter_code
_entity_poly.pdbx_strand_id
1 'polypeptide(L)'
;MPIYRSKRLHHILSRQEKLNLFRDCTVVHPHLKKAYEEFRDAVNNPGGASIIFLFGPTGVGKTTLLRQIMKVMVSEKISRIEKDANYLPVATAEARAPESGSFDWKVYYQSVLASLAESPASDYSIPNRSKLKKSRSYQRSIGSSNSHLSTLREQVIVNMRHRDLVVFLTDEAQRFSKLASSSRQQVQMDALQSMASMTNTLHGLFGTYELLEFRNLSGQLSRRSIDIHFPRYQADCDSDLVEFQRVLKSFGEKMTLKDAPELEIHWEFFYERSIGCVGILKDWLTQAYRQALHEEASTLSEHHWQPYAPSIAQCLQIAAEAIEGEKAFEFESGEMSLLRQKLGLSKASSSSVSSDTSSVAASSKQTKGRPGVRQPNRDVIGGT
;
A
#
# COMPACT_ATOMS: atom_id res chain seq x y z
N MET A 1 4.95 -5.41 -18.72
CA MET A 1 5.06 -6.62 -17.86
C MET A 1 5.28 -7.84 -18.75
N PRO A 2 6.37 -8.60 -18.59
CA PRO A 2 6.53 -9.84 -19.33
C PRO A 2 5.48 -10.86 -18.86
N ILE A 3 4.58 -11.23 -19.77
CA ILE A 3 3.62 -12.31 -19.57
C ILE A 3 4.38 -13.60 -19.81
N TYR A 4 4.77 -14.30 -18.73
CA TYR A 4 5.30 -15.66 -18.85
C TYR A 4 4.18 -16.57 -19.35
N ARG A 5 4.17 -16.83 -20.68
CA ARG A 5 3.32 -17.87 -21.29
C ARG A 5 3.86 -19.23 -20.85
N SER A 6 3.15 -19.89 -19.94
CA SER A 6 3.36 -21.30 -19.64
C SER A 6 3.10 -22.12 -20.91
N LYS A 7 4.05 -23.00 -21.29
CA LYS A 7 3.89 -23.96 -22.39
C LYS A 7 2.70 -24.87 -22.08
N ARG A 8 1.68 -24.90 -22.94
CA ARG A 8 0.57 -25.87 -22.85
C ARG A 8 1.09 -27.26 -23.18
N LEU A 9 1.29 -28.09 -22.15
CA LEU A 9 1.37 -29.54 -22.27
C LEU A 9 -0.06 -30.10 -22.28
N HIS A 10 -0.35 -31.06 -23.16
CA HIS A 10 -1.63 -31.77 -23.28
C HIS A 10 -1.89 -32.72 -22.08
N HIS A 11 -1.87 -32.19 -20.86
CA HIS A 11 -2.25 -32.91 -19.64
C HIS A 11 -3.69 -32.52 -19.26
N ILE A 12 -4.57 -33.50 -19.03
CA ILE A 12 -5.89 -33.22 -18.47
C ILE A 12 -5.66 -32.74 -17.04
N LEU A 13 -5.84 -31.43 -16.82
CA LEU A 13 -5.66 -30.83 -15.50
C LEU A 13 -6.74 -31.33 -14.54
N SER A 14 -6.31 -31.85 -13.39
CA SER A 14 -7.19 -32.16 -12.28
C SER A 14 -7.91 -30.91 -11.77
N ARG A 15 -9.03 -31.09 -11.06
CA ARG A 15 -9.80 -29.98 -10.45
C ARG A 15 -8.91 -29.10 -9.56
N GLN A 16 -8.03 -29.72 -8.79
CA GLN A 16 -7.12 -28.99 -7.91
C GLN A 16 -6.07 -28.19 -8.69
N GLU A 17 -5.52 -28.74 -9.78
CA GLU A 17 -4.57 -28.03 -10.63
C GLU A 17 -5.23 -26.83 -11.32
N LYS A 18 -6.45 -26.99 -11.85
CA LYS A 18 -7.23 -25.89 -12.42
C LYS A 18 -7.46 -24.76 -11.41
N LEU A 19 -7.86 -25.12 -10.18
CA LEU A 19 -8.09 -24.15 -9.12
C LEU A 19 -6.79 -23.45 -8.70
N ASN A 20 -5.68 -24.17 -8.59
CA ASN A 20 -4.37 -23.60 -8.27
C ASN A 20 -3.90 -22.64 -9.37
N LEU A 21 -4.03 -23.01 -10.64
CA LEU A 21 -3.72 -22.13 -11.77
C LEU A 21 -4.54 -20.85 -11.74
N PHE A 22 -5.84 -20.94 -11.42
CA PHE A 22 -6.66 -19.75 -11.25
C PHE A 22 -6.21 -18.94 -10.04
N ARG A 23 -5.99 -19.57 -8.87
CA ARG A 23 -5.54 -18.88 -7.65
C ARG A 23 -4.23 -18.11 -7.85
N ASP A 24 -3.28 -18.70 -8.57
CA ASP A 24 -1.96 -18.12 -8.82
C ASP A 24 -1.94 -17.14 -10.01
N CYS A 25 -3.03 -17.05 -10.78
CA CYS A 25 -3.10 -16.11 -11.88
C CYS A 25 -3.30 -14.67 -11.38
N THR A 26 -2.53 -13.76 -11.96
CA THR A 26 -2.73 -12.31 -11.81
C THR A 26 -3.29 -11.75 -13.11
N VAL A 27 -4.41 -11.03 -13.05
CA VAL A 27 -4.89 -10.21 -14.17
C VAL A 27 -4.17 -8.87 -14.10
N VAL A 28 -3.41 -8.55 -15.15
CA VAL A 28 -2.75 -7.25 -15.26
C VAL A 28 -3.77 -6.27 -15.80
N HIS A 29 -4.00 -5.20 -15.05
CA HIS A 29 -4.97 -4.17 -15.38
C HIS A 29 -4.34 -2.77 -15.20
N PRO A 30 -4.93 -1.71 -15.77
CA PRO A 30 -4.31 -0.38 -15.79
C PRO A 30 -3.84 0.15 -14.43
N HIS A 31 -4.67 0.10 -13.39
CA HIS A 31 -4.28 0.57 -12.04
C HIS A 31 -3.10 -0.22 -11.45
N LEU A 32 -3.09 -1.55 -11.58
CA LEU A 32 -1.97 -2.38 -11.12
C LEU A 32 -0.69 -2.07 -11.89
N LYS A 33 -0.80 -1.88 -13.20
CA LYS A 33 0.34 -1.57 -14.07
C LYS A 33 0.91 -0.19 -13.71
N LYS A 34 0.07 0.83 -13.54
CA LYS A 34 0.46 2.18 -13.16
C LYS A 34 1.18 2.18 -11.81
N ALA A 35 0.59 1.58 -10.78
CA ALA A 35 1.21 1.50 -9.45
C ALA A 35 2.55 0.73 -9.47
N TYR A 36 2.66 -0.32 -10.30
CA TYR A 36 3.94 -1.01 -10.52
C TYR A 36 5.00 -0.13 -11.19
N GLU A 37 4.61 0.63 -12.23
CA GLU A 37 5.52 1.51 -12.97
C GLU A 37 6.01 2.67 -12.09
N GLU A 38 5.12 3.29 -11.31
CA GLU A 38 5.46 4.31 -10.31
C GLU A 38 6.39 3.75 -9.23
N PHE A 39 6.12 2.54 -8.71
CA PHE A 39 6.99 1.91 -7.71
C PHE A 39 8.38 1.62 -8.27
N ARG A 40 8.44 1.12 -9.51
CA ARG A 40 9.70 0.84 -10.19
C ARG A 40 10.48 2.14 -10.43
N ASP A 41 9.82 3.22 -10.82
CA ASP A 41 10.47 4.51 -10.98
C ASP A 41 11.02 5.02 -9.64
N ALA A 42 10.23 4.96 -8.56
CA ALA A 42 10.64 5.35 -7.22
C ALA A 42 11.87 4.57 -6.70
N VAL A 43 11.97 3.27 -7.03
CA VAL A 43 13.15 2.45 -6.66
C VAL A 43 14.40 2.84 -7.45
N ASN A 44 14.26 3.14 -8.75
CA ASN A 44 15.40 3.45 -9.60
C ASN A 44 15.84 4.92 -9.48
N ASN A 45 14.90 5.82 -9.17
CA ASN A 45 15.07 7.26 -9.15
C ASN A 45 14.55 7.86 -7.82
N PRO A 46 15.08 7.44 -6.65
CA PRO A 46 14.48 7.83 -5.36
C PRO A 46 14.62 9.32 -5.01
N GLY A 47 15.48 10.09 -5.69
CA GLY A 47 15.59 11.54 -5.44
C GLY A 47 15.98 11.94 -4.01
N GLY A 48 16.62 11.03 -3.27
CA GLY A 48 16.93 11.20 -1.84
C GLY A 48 15.84 10.72 -0.87
N ALA A 49 14.76 10.15 -1.38
CA ALA A 49 13.79 9.40 -0.60
C ALA A 49 14.42 8.10 -0.08
N SER A 50 14.02 7.72 1.12
CA SER A 50 14.39 6.45 1.75
C SER A 50 13.18 5.56 2.03
N ILE A 51 11.97 6.13 1.94
CA ILE A 51 10.69 5.48 2.17
C ILE A 51 9.80 5.62 0.91
N ILE A 52 9.07 4.58 0.55
CA ILE A 52 8.05 4.61 -0.50
C ILE A 52 6.74 4.15 0.14
N PHE A 53 5.73 4.99 0.19
CA PHE A 53 4.39 4.60 0.64
C PHE A 53 3.56 4.13 -0.54
N LEU A 54 2.93 2.96 -0.42
CA LEU A 54 1.93 2.48 -1.37
C LEU A 54 0.64 2.19 -0.63
N PHE A 55 -0.38 3.01 -0.88
CA PHE A 55 -1.66 2.91 -0.19
C PHE A 55 -2.83 2.85 -1.15
N GLY A 56 -3.91 2.24 -0.68
CA GLY A 56 -5.14 2.04 -1.43
C GLY A 56 -6.15 1.25 -0.58
N PRO A 57 -7.39 1.07 -1.06
CA PRO A 57 -8.42 0.42 -0.28
C PRO A 57 -8.11 -1.06 -0.01
N THR A 58 -8.74 -1.61 1.00
CA THR A 58 -8.64 -3.04 1.33
C THR A 58 -9.10 -3.87 0.14
N GLY A 59 -8.31 -4.90 -0.21
CA GLY A 59 -8.63 -5.79 -1.31
C GLY A 59 -8.46 -5.21 -2.72
N VAL A 60 -7.81 -4.05 -2.92
CA VAL A 60 -7.53 -3.54 -4.28
C VAL A 60 -6.48 -4.38 -5.03
N GLY A 61 -5.56 -5.02 -4.31
CA GLY A 61 -4.49 -5.85 -4.90
C GLY A 61 -3.06 -5.52 -4.45
N LYS A 62 -2.87 -4.76 -3.35
CA LYS A 62 -1.54 -4.35 -2.85
C LYS A 62 -0.58 -5.50 -2.61
N THR A 63 -0.99 -6.56 -1.91
CA THR A 63 -0.16 -7.75 -1.69
C THR A 63 0.18 -8.46 -3.00
N THR A 64 -0.72 -8.46 -3.98
CA THR A 64 -0.45 -8.99 -5.33
C THR A 64 0.59 -8.16 -6.06
N LEU A 65 0.53 -6.83 -5.95
CA LEU A 65 1.54 -5.93 -6.48
C LEU A 65 2.91 -6.15 -5.83
N LEU A 66 2.96 -6.25 -4.50
CA LEU A 66 4.18 -6.55 -3.75
C LEU A 66 4.85 -7.84 -4.24
N ARG A 67 4.06 -8.92 -4.38
CA ARG A 67 4.54 -10.20 -4.94
C ARG A 67 5.13 -10.05 -6.33
N GLN A 68 4.46 -9.28 -7.18
CA GLN A 68 4.89 -9.08 -8.55
C GLN A 68 6.19 -8.26 -8.62
N ILE A 69 6.32 -7.23 -7.78
CA ILE A 69 7.57 -6.47 -7.62
C ILE A 69 8.71 -7.40 -7.23
N MET A 70 8.51 -8.22 -6.18
CA MET A 70 9.53 -9.18 -5.75
C MET A 70 9.94 -10.11 -6.88
N LYS A 71 8.97 -10.76 -7.51
CA LYS A 71 9.21 -11.72 -8.60
C LYS A 71 10.03 -11.09 -9.74
N VAL A 72 9.66 -9.89 -10.17
CA VAL A 72 10.35 -9.22 -11.27
C VAL A 72 11.76 -8.79 -10.86
N MET A 73 11.94 -8.17 -9.69
CA MET A 73 13.26 -7.72 -9.22
C MET A 73 14.25 -8.88 -9.07
N VAL A 74 13.80 -10.02 -8.56
CA VAL A 74 14.67 -11.20 -8.44
C VAL A 74 14.96 -11.78 -9.83
N SER A 75 13.96 -11.87 -10.72
CA SER A 75 14.18 -12.34 -12.10
C SER A 75 15.17 -11.50 -12.89
N GLU A 76 15.13 -10.17 -12.73
CA GLU A 76 16.02 -9.23 -13.43
C GLU A 76 17.47 -9.34 -12.95
N LYS A 77 17.69 -9.87 -11.74
CA LYS A 77 19.01 -9.99 -11.12
C LYS A 77 19.45 -11.44 -10.92
N ILE A 78 18.78 -12.40 -11.54
CA ILE A 78 19.03 -13.83 -11.33
C ILE A 78 20.49 -14.20 -11.62
N SER A 79 21.10 -13.66 -12.68
CA SER A 79 22.50 -13.92 -13.01
C SER A 79 23.50 -13.37 -11.98
N ARG A 80 23.13 -12.34 -11.20
CA ARG A 80 23.96 -11.85 -10.10
C ARG A 80 23.79 -12.74 -8.87
N ILE A 81 22.56 -13.13 -8.58
CA ILE A 81 22.23 -14.04 -7.47
C ILE A 81 22.95 -15.40 -7.62
N GLU A 82 23.01 -15.93 -8.84
CA GLU A 82 23.73 -17.18 -9.12
C GLU A 82 25.24 -17.08 -8.91
N LYS A 83 25.82 -15.89 -9.10
CA LYS A 83 27.25 -15.63 -8.92
C LYS A 83 27.62 -15.27 -7.48
N ASP A 84 26.70 -14.62 -6.78
CA ASP A 84 26.87 -14.17 -5.40
C ASP A 84 25.65 -14.59 -4.58
N ALA A 85 25.82 -15.69 -3.84
CA ALA A 85 24.78 -16.24 -2.98
C ALA A 85 24.39 -15.30 -1.82
N ASN A 86 25.20 -14.28 -1.52
CA ASN A 86 24.85 -13.27 -0.53
C ASN A 86 23.98 -12.17 -1.13
N TYR A 87 23.96 -11.95 -2.45
CA TYR A 87 23.15 -10.90 -3.04
C TYR A 87 21.64 -11.22 -3.01
N LEU A 88 20.84 -10.33 -2.39
CA LEU A 88 19.38 -10.41 -2.37
C LEU A 88 18.81 -9.00 -2.65
N PRO A 89 18.25 -8.74 -3.86
CA PRO A 89 17.81 -7.39 -4.23
C PRO A 89 16.58 -6.92 -3.46
N VAL A 90 15.73 -7.85 -3.00
CA VAL A 90 14.46 -7.54 -2.37
C VAL A 90 14.10 -8.61 -1.32
N ALA A 91 13.55 -8.17 -0.20
CA ALA A 91 13.04 -9.01 0.88
C ALA A 91 11.74 -8.39 1.41
N THR A 92 10.94 -9.18 2.14
CA THR A 92 9.62 -8.73 2.60
C THR A 92 9.29 -9.21 4.00
N ALA A 93 8.53 -8.41 4.75
CA ALA A 93 7.85 -8.88 5.94
C ALA A 93 6.44 -8.29 6.04
N GLU A 94 5.55 -8.97 6.73
CA GLU A 94 4.26 -8.44 7.13
C GLU A 94 4.41 -7.72 8.48
N ALA A 95 3.93 -6.48 8.57
CA ALA A 95 3.76 -5.81 9.85
C ALA A 95 2.53 -6.43 10.55
N ARG A 96 2.77 -7.19 11.62
CA ARG A 96 1.70 -7.91 12.33
C ARG A 96 1.04 -7.02 13.36
N ALA A 97 -0.28 -7.17 13.51
CA ALA A 97 -0.98 -6.56 14.63
C ALA A 97 -0.48 -7.18 15.96
N PRO A 98 -0.23 -6.37 17.00
CA PRO A 98 0.12 -6.89 18.31
C PRO A 98 -1.07 -7.65 18.93
N GLU A 99 -0.79 -8.67 19.74
CA GLU A 99 -1.83 -9.40 20.50
C GLU A 99 -2.45 -8.50 21.58
N SER A 100 -1.69 -7.54 22.10
CA SER A 100 -2.17 -6.47 22.97
C SER A 100 -1.24 -5.25 22.92
N GLY A 101 -1.78 -4.05 23.09
CA GLY A 101 -0.98 -2.82 23.21
C GLY A 101 -0.40 -2.30 21.88
N SER A 102 0.83 -1.76 21.94
CA SER A 102 1.51 -1.14 20.80
C SER A 102 2.20 -2.16 19.89
N PHE A 103 2.54 -1.74 18.67
CA PHE A 103 3.28 -2.54 17.69
C PHE A 103 4.54 -3.24 18.27
N ASP A 104 4.69 -4.54 17.97
CA ASP A 104 5.79 -5.37 18.45
C ASP A 104 6.97 -5.39 17.46
N TRP A 105 7.94 -4.50 17.70
CA TRP A 105 9.18 -4.43 16.93
C TRP A 105 10.05 -5.70 17.00
N LYS A 106 9.97 -6.47 18.09
CA LYS A 106 10.75 -7.68 18.26
C LYS A 106 10.29 -8.75 17.29
N VAL A 107 8.97 -8.99 17.24
CA VAL A 107 8.34 -9.92 16.30
C VAL A 107 8.54 -9.47 14.86
N TYR A 108 8.48 -8.16 14.61
CA TYR A 108 8.76 -7.60 13.30
C TYR A 108 10.20 -7.88 12.84
N TYR A 109 11.22 -7.51 13.64
CA TYR A 109 12.62 -7.77 13.28
C TYR A 109 12.95 -9.26 13.15
N GLN A 110 12.34 -10.13 13.95
CA GLN A 110 12.48 -11.58 13.75
C GLN A 110 11.92 -12.04 12.40
N SER A 111 10.79 -11.47 11.97
CA SER A 111 10.21 -11.78 10.66
C SER A 111 11.07 -11.25 9.51
N VAL A 112 11.65 -10.07 9.68
CA VAL A 112 12.63 -9.49 8.74
C VAL A 112 13.86 -10.40 8.62
N LEU A 113 14.47 -10.80 9.73
CA LEU A 113 15.63 -11.70 9.73
C LEU A 113 15.32 -13.06 9.11
N ALA A 114 14.13 -13.60 9.36
CA ALA A 114 13.68 -14.83 8.71
C ALA A 114 13.60 -14.66 7.19
N SER A 115 13.01 -13.57 6.70
CA SER A 115 12.97 -13.28 5.25
C SER A 115 14.36 -13.08 4.65
N LEU A 116 15.27 -12.40 5.35
CA LEU A 116 16.65 -12.21 4.88
C LEU A 116 17.46 -13.52 4.87
N ALA A 117 17.09 -14.50 5.69
CA ALA A 117 17.76 -15.79 5.74
C ALA A 117 17.35 -16.74 4.59
N GLU A 118 16.19 -16.51 3.95
CA GLU A 118 15.73 -17.34 2.84
C GLU A 118 16.66 -17.18 1.61
N SER A 119 16.89 -18.29 0.90
CA SER A 119 17.64 -18.28 -0.35
C SER A 119 16.70 -17.83 -1.48
N PRO A 120 17.14 -16.95 -2.40
CA PRO A 120 16.32 -16.51 -3.54
C PRO A 120 15.88 -17.67 -4.46
N ALA A 121 16.50 -18.85 -4.34
CA ALA A 121 16.34 -19.99 -5.25
C ALA A 121 15.25 -21.00 -4.83
N SER A 122 14.67 -20.90 -3.63
CA SER A 122 13.51 -21.72 -3.29
C SER A 122 12.25 -21.06 -3.86
N ASP A 123 11.60 -21.74 -4.80
CA ASP A 123 10.31 -21.41 -5.44
C ASP A 123 9.57 -20.25 -4.77
N TYR A 124 9.32 -19.17 -5.54
CA TYR A 124 8.63 -17.92 -5.17
C TYR A 124 7.17 -18.07 -4.69
N SER A 125 6.92 -19.05 -3.83
CA SER A 125 5.75 -19.14 -2.98
C SER A 125 6.07 -18.35 -1.73
N ILE A 126 5.32 -17.27 -1.48
CA ILE A 126 5.23 -16.73 -0.12
C ILE A 126 4.89 -17.89 0.81
N PRO A 127 5.54 -18.01 1.97
CA PRO A 127 5.35 -19.14 2.85
C PRO A 127 3.86 -19.35 3.19
N ASN A 128 3.25 -20.35 2.57
CA ASN A 128 2.18 -21.08 3.21
C ASN A 128 2.85 -21.89 4.32
N ARG A 129 2.63 -21.49 5.58
CA ARG A 129 3.30 -21.97 6.79
C ARG A 129 3.38 -23.50 6.96
N SER A 130 2.62 -24.28 6.19
CA SER A 130 2.58 -25.74 6.27
C SER A 130 3.78 -26.47 5.65
N LYS A 131 4.70 -25.79 4.93
CA LYS A 131 5.83 -26.46 4.24
C LYS A 131 7.22 -25.85 4.48
N LEU A 132 7.50 -25.31 5.67
CA LEU A 132 8.87 -24.98 6.08
C LEU A 132 9.69 -26.27 6.26
N LYS A 133 10.38 -26.73 5.21
CA LYS A 133 11.47 -27.71 5.35
C LYS A 133 12.62 -27.03 6.08
N LYS A 134 12.77 -27.42 7.36
CA LYS A 134 13.76 -26.94 8.33
C LYS A 134 15.19 -27.21 7.84
N SER A 135 15.85 -26.23 7.23
CA SER A 135 17.30 -26.28 7.05
C SER A 135 17.98 -25.91 8.38
N ARG A 136 18.53 -26.93 9.06
CA ARG A 136 19.07 -26.86 10.44
C ARG A 136 20.36 -26.03 10.60
N SER A 137 21.03 -25.63 9.53
CA SER A 137 22.36 -25.02 9.61
C SER A 137 22.36 -23.51 9.86
N TYR A 138 21.36 -22.76 9.37
CA TYR A 138 21.31 -21.29 9.50
C TYR A 138 20.48 -20.79 10.70
N GLN A 139 19.69 -21.66 11.31
CA GLN A 139 18.76 -21.30 12.39
C GLN A 139 19.45 -21.07 13.76
N ARG A 140 20.75 -21.35 13.88
CA ARG A 140 21.49 -21.15 15.13
C ARG A 140 21.86 -19.68 15.42
N SER A 141 21.72 -18.78 14.45
CA SER A 141 22.00 -17.34 14.61
C SER A 141 20.77 -16.42 14.55
N ILE A 142 19.62 -16.94 14.12
CA ILE A 142 18.35 -16.18 14.13
C ILE A 142 17.91 -16.08 15.59
N GLY A 143 17.92 -14.85 16.10
CA GLY A 143 17.80 -14.48 17.51
C GLY A 143 17.02 -15.46 18.37
N SER A 144 17.68 -15.92 19.44
CA SER A 144 17.03 -16.53 20.60
C SER A 144 15.75 -15.76 20.95
N SER A 145 14.72 -16.44 21.42
CA SER A 145 13.50 -15.78 21.95
C SER A 145 13.84 -14.74 23.03
N ASN A 146 15.03 -14.80 23.62
CA ASN A 146 15.53 -13.92 24.66
C ASN A 146 16.42 -12.78 24.14
N SER A 147 16.65 -12.64 22.83
CA SER A 147 17.43 -11.53 22.29
C SER A 147 16.76 -10.18 22.59
N HIS A 148 17.57 -9.22 23.06
CA HIS A 148 17.14 -7.84 23.27
C HIS A 148 16.81 -7.16 21.93
N LEU A 149 15.90 -6.18 21.96
CA LEU A 149 15.44 -5.48 20.77
C LEU A 149 16.58 -4.78 20.01
N SER A 150 17.53 -4.18 20.73
CA SER A 150 18.71 -3.54 20.15
C SER A 150 19.59 -4.53 19.38
N THR A 151 19.79 -5.74 19.91
CA THR A 151 20.53 -6.81 19.23
C THR A 151 19.84 -7.24 17.95
N LEU A 152 18.51 -7.40 17.96
CA LEU A 152 17.76 -7.76 16.76
C LEU A 152 17.82 -6.66 15.70
N ARG A 153 17.73 -5.39 16.11
CA ARG A 153 17.88 -4.24 15.21
C ARG A 153 19.25 -4.26 14.53
N GLU A 154 20.33 -4.45 15.30
CA GLU A 154 21.69 -4.52 14.75
C GLU A 154 21.85 -5.69 13.78
N GLN A 155 21.32 -6.86 14.14
CA GLN A 155 21.31 -8.02 13.25
C GLN A 155 20.60 -7.72 11.92
N VAL A 156 19.44 -7.05 11.95
CA VAL A 156 18.73 -6.65 10.72
C VAL A 156 19.61 -5.74 9.88
N ILE A 157 20.24 -4.72 10.49
CA ILE A 157 21.08 -3.76 9.77
C ILE A 157 22.25 -4.48 9.08
N VAL A 158 22.97 -5.33 9.83
CA VAL A 158 24.11 -6.09 9.30
C VAL A 158 23.67 -7.01 8.17
N ASN A 159 22.54 -7.72 8.32
CA ASN A 159 22.07 -8.64 7.28
C ASN A 159 21.59 -7.90 6.02
N MET A 160 20.86 -6.78 6.15
CA MET A 160 20.44 -5.99 4.99
C MET A 160 21.63 -5.46 4.19
N ARG A 161 22.66 -4.95 4.89
CA ARG A 161 23.90 -4.49 4.25
C ARG A 161 24.67 -5.64 3.61
N HIS A 162 24.87 -6.74 4.33
CA HIS A 162 25.61 -7.89 3.83
C HIS A 162 24.95 -8.52 2.60
N ARG A 163 23.62 -8.42 2.51
CA ARG A 163 22.84 -8.92 1.39
C ARG A 163 22.72 -7.93 0.21
N ASP A 164 23.32 -6.74 0.31
CA ASP A 164 23.22 -5.66 -0.69
C ASP A 164 21.75 -5.36 -1.08
N LEU A 165 20.89 -5.26 -0.06
CA LEU A 165 19.45 -5.12 -0.26
C LEU A 165 19.10 -3.76 -0.87
N VAL A 166 18.44 -3.78 -2.04
CA VAL A 166 18.00 -2.56 -2.74
C VAL A 166 16.74 -1.99 -2.10
N VAL A 167 15.75 -2.86 -1.87
CA VAL A 167 14.47 -2.47 -1.26
C VAL A 167 13.96 -3.54 -0.29
N PHE A 168 13.47 -3.09 0.86
CA PHE A 168 12.72 -3.93 1.81
C PHE A 168 11.24 -3.58 1.73
N LEU A 169 10.37 -4.58 1.55
CA LEU A 169 8.93 -4.38 1.41
C LEU A 169 8.20 -4.79 2.69
N THR A 170 7.33 -3.92 3.20
CA THR A 170 6.50 -4.19 4.37
C THR A 170 5.04 -4.21 3.94
N ASP A 171 4.40 -5.38 4.05
CA ASP A 171 2.95 -5.50 3.87
C ASP A 171 2.22 -5.15 5.16
N GLU A 172 0.96 -4.71 5.05
CA GLU A 172 0.13 -4.27 6.19
C GLU A 172 0.80 -3.18 7.06
N ALA A 173 1.56 -2.28 6.45
CA ALA A 173 2.37 -1.27 7.15
C ALA A 173 1.54 -0.30 8.03
N GLN A 174 0.22 -0.18 7.79
CA GLN A 174 -0.65 0.58 8.68
C GLN A 174 -0.67 0.00 10.11
N ARG A 175 -0.24 -1.25 10.33
CA ARG A 175 -0.10 -1.80 11.68
C ARG A 175 0.90 -1.05 12.56
N PHE A 176 1.83 -0.29 11.99
CA PHE A 176 2.70 0.59 12.78
C PHE A 176 1.85 1.59 13.58
N SER A 177 0.79 2.17 12.99
CA SER A 177 0.03 3.28 13.60
C SER A 177 -0.91 2.83 14.71
N LYS A 178 -1.24 1.53 14.73
CA LYS A 178 -2.32 0.99 15.56
C LYS A 178 -2.02 1.16 17.05
N LEU A 179 -2.96 1.81 17.75
CA LEU A 179 -2.92 2.06 19.20
C LEU A 179 -1.71 2.92 19.65
N ALA A 180 -1.13 3.70 18.75
CA ALA A 180 -0.09 4.68 19.04
C ALA A 180 -0.67 6.10 19.06
N SER A 181 -0.27 6.94 20.03
CA SER A 181 -0.47 8.39 19.94
C SER A 181 0.32 8.95 18.75
N SER A 182 -0.06 10.11 18.22
CA SER A 182 0.68 10.79 17.15
C SER A 182 2.19 10.92 17.42
N SER A 183 2.56 11.23 18.66
CA SER A 183 3.96 11.27 19.10
C SER A 183 4.68 9.91 18.99
N ARG A 184 3.98 8.80 19.27
CA ARG A 184 4.54 7.46 19.15
C ARG A 184 4.61 7.00 17.70
N GLN A 185 3.63 7.36 16.87
CA GLN A 185 3.66 7.13 15.43
C GLN A 185 4.90 7.82 14.82
N GLN A 186 5.20 9.05 15.24
CA GLN A 186 6.40 9.77 14.79
C GLN A 186 7.69 9.03 15.18
N VAL A 187 7.82 8.60 16.43
CA VAL A 187 8.99 7.81 16.89
C VAL A 187 9.18 6.53 16.09
N GLN A 188 8.09 5.83 15.73
CA GLN A 188 8.18 4.63 14.90
C GLN A 188 8.65 4.95 13.48
N MET A 189 8.17 6.03 12.88
CA MET A 189 8.61 6.45 11.55
C MET A 189 10.07 6.90 11.56
N ASP A 190 10.50 7.65 12.57
CA ASP A 190 11.90 8.03 12.76
C ASP A 190 12.79 6.79 12.92
N ALA A 191 12.29 5.75 13.60
CA ALA A 191 12.99 4.47 13.71
C ALA A 191 13.16 3.77 12.36
N LEU A 192 12.14 3.78 11.49
CA LEU A 192 12.21 3.25 10.11
C LEU A 192 13.16 4.06 9.23
N GLN A 193 13.12 5.39 9.32
CA GLN A 193 14.04 6.25 8.57
C GLN A 193 15.49 6.07 9.00
N SER A 194 15.72 5.93 10.30
CA SER A 194 17.04 5.61 10.85
C SER A 194 17.50 4.25 10.32
N MET A 195 16.63 3.24 10.27
CA MET A 195 16.95 1.95 9.66
C MET A 195 17.34 2.10 8.18
N ALA A 196 16.51 2.77 7.38
CA ALA A 196 16.75 2.98 5.96
C ALA A 196 18.07 3.73 5.70
N SER A 197 18.38 4.73 6.53
CA SER A 197 19.64 5.49 6.44
C SER A 197 20.85 4.64 6.83
N MET A 198 20.72 3.79 7.85
CA MET A 198 21.79 2.90 8.28
C MET A 198 22.02 1.82 7.23
N THR A 199 21.00 1.22 6.65
CA THR A 199 21.16 0.12 5.69
C THR A 199 21.45 0.59 4.27
N ASN A 200 21.20 1.87 3.96
CA ASN A 200 21.17 2.41 2.61
C ASN A 200 20.22 1.60 1.70
N THR A 201 19.07 1.20 2.26
CA THR A 201 18.03 0.41 1.61
C THR A 201 16.74 1.22 1.56
N LEU A 202 16.02 1.17 0.44
CA LEU A 202 14.68 1.76 0.35
C LEU A 202 13.67 0.91 1.12
N HIS A 203 12.75 1.53 1.84
CA HIS A 203 11.66 0.81 2.52
C HIS A 203 10.32 1.11 1.85
N GLY A 204 9.74 0.10 1.19
CA GLY A 204 8.41 0.17 0.59
C GLY A 204 7.34 -0.25 1.61
N LEU A 205 6.46 0.66 2.02
CA LEU A 205 5.41 0.44 3.00
C LEU A 205 4.05 0.33 2.32
N PHE A 206 3.48 -0.88 2.29
CA PHE A 206 2.22 -1.20 1.64
C PHE A 206 1.11 -1.27 2.68
N GLY A 207 0.00 -0.56 2.47
CA GLY A 207 -1.08 -0.52 3.47
C GLY A 207 -2.37 0.15 3.02
N THR A 208 -3.30 0.32 3.94
CA THR A 208 -4.55 1.06 3.70
C THR A 208 -4.32 2.57 3.72
N TYR A 209 -5.37 3.35 3.50
CA TYR A 209 -5.31 4.82 3.61
C TYR A 209 -4.98 5.31 5.03
N GLU A 210 -4.99 4.45 6.05
CA GLU A 210 -4.41 4.75 7.37
C GLU A 210 -2.93 5.16 7.28
N LEU A 211 -2.20 4.74 6.23
CA LEU A 211 -0.83 5.20 5.99
C LEU A 211 -0.72 6.70 5.71
N LEU A 212 -1.80 7.36 5.27
CA LEU A 212 -1.78 8.80 5.01
C LEU A 212 -1.45 9.60 6.29
N GLU A 213 -1.83 9.07 7.47
CA GLU A 213 -1.48 9.68 8.76
C GLU A 213 0.03 9.83 8.94
N PHE A 214 0.83 8.89 8.41
CA PHE A 214 2.28 8.94 8.55
C PHE A 214 2.93 10.05 7.74
N ARG A 215 2.39 10.37 6.57
CA ARG A 215 3.00 11.31 5.62
C ARG A 215 3.22 12.70 6.24
N ASN A 216 2.29 13.13 7.07
CA ASN A 216 2.27 14.48 7.63
C ASN A 216 2.83 14.58 9.06
N LEU A 217 3.41 13.51 9.61
CA LEU A 217 3.96 13.54 10.97
C LEU A 217 5.16 14.48 11.11
N SER A 218 5.97 14.64 10.05
CA SER A 218 7.06 15.61 10.05
C SER A 218 7.46 16.04 8.63
N GLY A 219 7.94 17.28 8.49
CA GLY A 219 8.52 17.77 7.23
C GLY A 219 9.80 17.03 6.82
N GLN A 220 10.48 16.37 7.77
CA GLN A 220 11.63 15.53 7.48
C GLN A 220 11.22 14.20 6.84
N LEU A 221 10.07 13.66 7.26
CA LEU A 221 9.48 12.46 6.69
C LEU A 221 8.91 12.71 5.29
N SER A 222 8.12 13.77 5.12
CA SER A 222 7.55 14.10 3.82
C SER A 222 8.61 14.35 2.74
N ARG A 223 9.76 14.97 3.08
CA ARG A 223 10.87 15.16 2.13
C ARG A 223 11.53 13.85 1.68
N ARG A 224 11.51 12.82 2.52
CA ARG A 224 12.22 11.54 2.29
C ARG A 224 11.27 10.39 1.91
N SER A 225 10.04 10.72 1.56
CA SER A 225 9.02 9.75 1.14
C SER A 225 8.55 10.00 -0.28
N ILE A 226 8.25 8.93 -1.00
CA ILE A 226 7.51 8.95 -2.27
C ILE A 226 6.16 8.29 -2.02
N ASP A 227 5.09 8.91 -2.51
CA ASP A 227 3.73 8.40 -2.36
C ASP A 227 3.23 7.78 -3.67
N ILE A 228 2.65 6.59 -3.56
CA ILE A 228 2.06 5.84 -4.68
C ILE A 228 0.65 5.44 -4.30
N HIS A 229 -0.31 5.88 -5.11
CA HIS A 229 -1.72 5.60 -4.90
C HIS A 229 -2.18 4.44 -5.78
N PHE A 230 -2.78 3.43 -5.16
CA PHE A 230 -3.39 2.30 -5.87
C PHE A 230 -4.92 2.33 -5.68
N PRO A 231 -5.66 3.05 -6.54
CA PRO A 231 -7.10 3.22 -6.41
C PRO A 231 -7.91 2.01 -6.87
N ARG A 232 -9.14 1.89 -6.36
CA ARG A 232 -10.18 1.01 -6.90
C ARG A 232 -10.73 1.55 -8.22
N TYR A 233 -11.48 0.74 -8.95
CA TYR A 233 -12.25 1.24 -10.09
C TYR A 233 -13.50 1.98 -9.63
N GLN A 234 -13.83 3.08 -10.32
CA GLN A 234 -15.00 3.91 -10.03
C GLN A 234 -16.08 3.75 -11.13
N ALA A 235 -17.31 3.41 -10.74
CA ALA A 235 -18.41 3.22 -11.70
C ALA A 235 -18.92 4.53 -12.33
N ASP A 236 -18.67 5.68 -11.70
CA ASP A 236 -18.96 7.02 -12.21
C ASP A 236 -17.87 7.55 -13.16
N CYS A 237 -16.83 6.77 -13.41
CA CYS A 237 -15.78 7.05 -14.38
C CYS A 237 -15.87 6.07 -15.56
N ASP A 238 -16.23 6.58 -16.75
CA ASP A 238 -16.44 5.74 -17.94
C ASP A 238 -15.22 4.90 -18.31
N SER A 239 -14.01 5.46 -18.19
CA SER A 239 -12.78 4.71 -18.48
C SER A 239 -12.54 3.57 -17.48
N ASP A 240 -12.86 3.80 -16.21
CA ASP A 240 -12.72 2.78 -15.16
C ASP A 240 -13.73 1.65 -15.34
N LEU A 241 -14.97 1.99 -15.69
CA LEU A 241 -16.04 1.02 -15.93
C LEU A 241 -15.67 0.05 -17.05
N VAL A 242 -15.16 0.57 -18.18
CA VAL A 242 -14.70 -0.24 -19.31
C VAL A 242 -13.56 -1.18 -18.88
N GLU A 243 -12.60 -0.69 -18.11
CA GLU A 243 -11.48 -1.49 -17.63
C GLU A 243 -11.88 -2.54 -16.59
N PHE A 244 -12.86 -2.23 -15.73
CA PHE A 244 -13.41 -3.20 -14.77
C PHE A 244 -14.12 -4.35 -15.49
N GLN A 245 -14.91 -4.07 -16.53
CA GLN A 245 -15.52 -5.10 -17.37
C GLN A 245 -14.46 -5.96 -18.08
N ARG A 246 -13.36 -5.36 -18.56
CA ARG A 246 -12.22 -6.10 -19.14
C ARG A 246 -11.55 -7.01 -18.11
N VAL A 247 -11.46 -6.59 -16.84
CA VAL A 247 -10.96 -7.42 -15.75
C VAL A 247 -11.87 -8.64 -15.51
N LEU A 248 -13.19 -8.45 -15.49
CA LEU A 248 -14.17 -9.56 -15.37
C LEU A 248 -14.01 -10.56 -16.50
N LYS A 249 -14.01 -10.09 -17.74
CA LYS A 249 -13.79 -10.92 -18.93
C LYS A 249 -12.47 -11.70 -18.83
N SER A 250 -11.39 -11.01 -18.45
CA SER A 250 -10.07 -11.63 -18.26
C SER A 250 -10.04 -12.71 -17.18
N PHE A 251 -10.86 -12.59 -16.13
CA PHE A 251 -11.02 -13.67 -15.15
C PHE A 251 -11.81 -14.83 -15.72
N GLY A 252 -12.91 -14.57 -16.44
CA GLY A 252 -13.69 -15.62 -17.10
C GLY A 252 -12.85 -16.45 -18.06
N GLU A 253 -12.07 -15.82 -18.92
CA GLU A 253 -11.16 -16.48 -19.88
C GLU A 253 -10.07 -17.34 -19.21
N LYS A 254 -9.72 -17.04 -17.95
CA LYS A 254 -8.73 -17.82 -17.17
C LYS A 254 -9.35 -19.00 -16.43
N MET A 255 -10.68 -19.09 -16.34
CA MET A 255 -11.35 -20.25 -15.76
C MET A 255 -11.34 -21.39 -16.77
N THR A 256 -10.69 -22.50 -16.41
CA THR A 256 -10.59 -23.70 -17.28
C THR A 256 -11.84 -24.56 -17.17
N LEU A 257 -12.98 -24.01 -17.63
CA LEU A 257 -14.27 -24.70 -17.80
C LEU A 257 -14.48 -25.11 -19.26
N LYS A 258 -15.61 -25.75 -19.57
CA LYS A 258 -15.94 -26.12 -20.95
C LYS A 258 -16.25 -24.87 -21.77
N ASP A 259 -17.07 -24.00 -21.21
CA ASP A 259 -17.45 -22.71 -21.78
C ASP A 259 -16.97 -21.60 -20.83
N ALA A 260 -16.33 -20.56 -21.36
CA ALA A 260 -15.85 -19.45 -20.55
C ALA A 260 -17.06 -18.62 -20.07
N PRO A 261 -17.13 -18.26 -18.77
CA PRO A 261 -18.24 -17.46 -18.27
C PRO A 261 -18.12 -16.00 -18.71
N GLU A 262 -19.23 -15.44 -19.19
CA GLU A 262 -19.36 -14.03 -19.62
C GLU A 262 -19.69 -13.15 -18.40
N LEU A 263 -18.72 -13.04 -17.48
CA LEU A 263 -18.89 -12.33 -16.21
C LEU A 263 -19.20 -10.84 -16.38
N GLU A 264 -18.73 -10.23 -17.48
CA GLU A 264 -18.94 -8.83 -17.82
C GLU A 264 -20.42 -8.47 -18.04
N ILE A 265 -21.28 -9.43 -18.36
CA ILE A 265 -22.72 -9.21 -18.51
C ILE A 265 -23.36 -8.84 -17.16
N HIS A 266 -22.80 -9.35 -16.06
CA HIS A 266 -23.28 -9.11 -14.70
C HIS A 266 -22.40 -8.10 -13.94
N TRP A 267 -21.75 -7.18 -14.67
CA TRP A 267 -20.75 -6.28 -14.08
C TRP A 267 -21.29 -5.46 -12.91
N GLU A 268 -22.56 -5.02 -12.93
CA GLU A 268 -23.16 -4.22 -11.85
C GLU A 268 -23.10 -4.97 -10.52
N PHE A 269 -23.51 -6.24 -10.52
CA PHE A 269 -23.48 -7.08 -9.33
C PHE A 269 -22.05 -7.35 -8.85
N PHE A 270 -21.12 -7.62 -9.79
CA PHE A 270 -19.72 -7.81 -9.44
C PHE A 270 -19.07 -6.53 -8.89
N TYR A 271 -19.42 -5.37 -9.45
CA TYR A 271 -18.96 -4.07 -8.99
C TYR A 271 -19.52 -3.76 -7.61
N GLU A 272 -20.83 -3.89 -7.40
CA GLU A 272 -21.50 -3.63 -6.11
C GLU A 272 -20.82 -4.40 -4.96
N ARG A 273 -20.57 -5.70 -5.17
CA ARG A 273 -20.05 -6.59 -4.12
C ARG A 273 -18.52 -6.61 -4.00
N SER A 274 -17.81 -5.96 -4.93
CA SER A 274 -16.34 -5.79 -4.86
C SER A 274 -15.90 -4.35 -4.65
N ILE A 275 -16.81 -3.37 -4.79
CA ILE A 275 -16.55 -1.93 -4.66
C ILE A 275 -15.49 -1.47 -5.68
N GLY A 276 -15.36 -2.16 -6.81
CA GLY A 276 -14.30 -1.92 -7.80
C GLY A 276 -12.91 -2.40 -7.38
N CYS A 277 -12.79 -3.11 -6.24
CA CYS A 277 -11.53 -3.70 -5.77
C CYS A 277 -11.30 -5.08 -6.40
N VAL A 278 -10.30 -5.17 -7.28
CA VAL A 278 -9.98 -6.40 -8.05
C VAL A 278 -9.59 -7.58 -7.17
N GLY A 279 -8.93 -7.35 -6.04
CA GLY A 279 -8.58 -8.42 -5.09
C GLY A 279 -9.81 -9.04 -4.41
N ILE A 280 -10.78 -8.23 -3.99
CA ILE A 280 -12.07 -8.74 -3.44
C ILE A 280 -12.78 -9.59 -4.50
N LEU A 281 -12.86 -9.07 -5.72
CA LEU A 281 -13.43 -9.79 -6.87
C LEU A 281 -12.71 -11.13 -7.10
N LYS A 282 -11.38 -11.12 -7.06
CA LYS A 282 -10.57 -12.33 -7.27
C LYS A 282 -10.82 -13.40 -6.20
N ASP A 283 -10.85 -13.02 -4.93
CA ASP A 283 -11.08 -13.97 -3.84
C ASP A 283 -12.48 -14.58 -3.93
N TRP A 284 -13.48 -13.75 -4.24
CA TRP A 284 -14.85 -14.19 -4.48
C TRP A 284 -14.97 -15.15 -5.66
N LEU A 285 -14.45 -14.77 -6.83
CA LEU A 285 -14.48 -15.63 -8.03
C LEU A 285 -13.71 -16.94 -7.83
N THR A 286 -12.70 -16.95 -6.96
CA THR A 286 -11.97 -18.19 -6.64
C THR A 286 -12.86 -19.18 -5.89
N GLN A 287 -13.73 -18.71 -4.98
CA GLN A 287 -14.70 -19.58 -4.30
C GLN A 287 -15.80 -20.05 -5.25
N ALA A 288 -16.32 -19.15 -6.09
CA ALA A 288 -17.31 -19.50 -7.10
C ALA A 288 -16.77 -20.57 -8.07
N TYR A 289 -15.53 -20.38 -8.55
CA TYR A 289 -14.88 -21.31 -9.46
C TYR A 289 -14.61 -22.67 -8.81
N ARG A 290 -14.23 -22.69 -7.52
CA ARG A 290 -14.09 -23.93 -6.74
C ARG A 290 -15.39 -24.73 -6.72
N GLN A 291 -16.53 -24.05 -6.52
CA GLN A 291 -17.84 -24.71 -6.49
C GLN A 291 -18.22 -25.28 -7.86
N ALA A 292 -18.06 -24.51 -8.94
CA ALA A 292 -18.33 -24.99 -10.30
C ALA A 292 -17.44 -26.19 -10.70
N LEU A 293 -16.17 -26.19 -10.28
CA LEU A 293 -15.30 -27.35 -10.47
C LEU A 293 -15.76 -28.57 -9.68
N HIS A 294 -16.31 -28.38 -8.48
CA HIS A 294 -16.85 -29.47 -7.66
C HIS A 294 -18.07 -30.11 -8.33
N GLU A 295 -18.96 -29.30 -8.89
CA GLU A 295 -20.19 -29.71 -9.58
C GLU A 295 -19.95 -30.17 -11.03
N GLU A 296 -18.70 -30.10 -11.52
CA GLU A 296 -18.34 -30.40 -12.92
C GLU A 296 -19.16 -29.58 -13.93
N ALA A 297 -19.52 -28.35 -13.56
CA ALA A 297 -20.33 -27.44 -14.37
C ALA A 297 -19.61 -27.06 -15.68
N SER A 298 -20.38 -26.88 -16.76
CA SER A 298 -19.84 -26.48 -18.05
C SER A 298 -19.35 -25.03 -18.07
N THR A 299 -20.02 -24.15 -17.32
CA THR A 299 -19.69 -22.73 -17.15
C THR A 299 -20.05 -22.26 -15.73
N LEU A 300 -19.59 -21.07 -15.37
CA LEU A 300 -19.98 -20.42 -14.11
C LEU A 300 -21.37 -19.78 -14.28
N SER A 301 -22.24 -19.94 -13.29
CA SER A 301 -23.60 -19.38 -13.26
C SER A 301 -23.93 -18.74 -11.92
N GLU A 302 -25.05 -18.02 -11.82
CA GLU A 302 -25.43 -17.26 -10.63
C GLU A 302 -25.41 -18.07 -9.33
N HIS A 303 -25.92 -19.31 -9.37
CA HIS A 303 -25.89 -20.25 -8.24
C HIS A 303 -24.49 -20.48 -7.69
N HIS A 304 -23.44 -20.37 -8.52
CA HIS A 304 -22.06 -20.61 -8.09
C HIS A 304 -21.44 -19.40 -7.38
N TRP A 305 -21.74 -18.16 -7.80
CA TRP A 305 -21.10 -16.97 -7.21
C TRP A 305 -21.94 -16.30 -6.13
N GLN A 306 -23.27 -16.31 -6.23
CA GLN A 306 -24.15 -15.61 -5.30
C GLN A 306 -23.95 -16.03 -3.82
N PRO A 307 -23.75 -17.32 -3.49
CA PRO A 307 -23.52 -17.75 -2.10
C PRO A 307 -22.21 -17.22 -1.48
N TYR A 308 -21.24 -16.86 -2.31
CA TYR A 308 -19.92 -16.38 -1.86
C TYR A 308 -19.77 -14.86 -1.97
N ALA A 309 -20.82 -14.14 -2.37
CA ALA A 309 -20.77 -12.69 -2.51
C ALA A 309 -20.49 -12.04 -1.14
N PRO A 310 -19.47 -11.14 -1.03
CA PRO A 310 -19.20 -10.40 0.19
C PRO A 310 -20.47 -9.74 0.74
N SER A 311 -20.72 -9.75 2.05
CA SER A 311 -22.01 -9.28 2.59
C SER A 311 -22.20 -7.77 2.39
N ILE A 312 -23.45 -7.30 2.36
CA ILE A 312 -23.75 -5.86 2.21
C ILE A 312 -23.08 -5.05 3.33
N ALA A 313 -23.13 -5.53 4.58
CA ALA A 313 -22.50 -4.85 5.71
C ALA A 313 -20.98 -4.73 5.55
N GLN A 314 -20.32 -5.79 5.07
CA GLN A 314 -18.89 -5.73 4.74
C GLN A 314 -18.62 -4.73 3.60
N CYS A 315 -19.47 -4.73 2.57
CA CYS A 315 -19.30 -3.85 1.43
C CYS A 315 -19.42 -2.38 1.84
N LEU A 316 -20.42 -2.03 2.66
CA LEU A 316 -20.63 -0.67 3.17
C LEU A 316 -19.43 -0.19 3.99
N GLN A 317 -18.87 -1.04 4.85
CA GLN A 317 -17.69 -0.70 5.66
C GLN A 317 -16.48 -0.41 4.78
N ILE A 318 -16.15 -1.31 3.85
CA ILE A 318 -14.99 -1.13 2.96
C ILE A 318 -15.19 0.07 2.04
N ALA A 319 -16.41 0.31 1.57
CA ALA A 319 -16.73 1.48 0.74
C ALA A 319 -16.55 2.79 1.50
N ALA A 320 -17.00 2.86 2.76
CA ALA A 320 -16.80 4.03 3.61
C ALA A 320 -15.31 4.34 3.80
N GLU A 321 -14.50 3.34 4.17
CA GLU A 321 -13.05 3.46 4.32
C GLU A 321 -12.35 3.89 3.02
N ALA A 322 -12.78 3.34 1.88
CA ALA A 322 -12.23 3.69 0.58
C ALA A 322 -12.55 5.14 0.20
N ILE A 323 -13.81 5.56 0.33
CA ILE A 323 -14.27 6.91 -0.02
C ILE A 323 -13.62 7.96 0.87
N GLU A 324 -13.52 7.70 2.18
CA GLU A 324 -12.85 8.61 3.12
C GLU A 324 -11.37 8.77 2.79
N GLY A 325 -10.67 7.66 2.54
CA GLY A 325 -9.26 7.69 2.17
C GLY A 325 -8.97 8.34 0.82
N GLU A 326 -9.84 8.11 -0.18
CA GLU A 326 -9.79 8.77 -1.49
C GLU A 326 -9.92 10.30 -1.33
N LYS A 327 -10.92 10.75 -0.56
CA LYS A 327 -11.11 12.18 -0.26
C LYS A 327 -9.93 12.79 0.49
N ALA A 328 -9.37 12.08 1.46
CA ALA A 328 -8.21 12.56 2.21
C ALA A 328 -7.00 12.77 1.28
N PHE A 329 -6.77 11.82 0.35
CA PHE A 329 -5.70 11.92 -0.62
C PHE A 329 -5.90 13.05 -1.66
N GLU A 330 -7.13 13.23 -2.15
CA GLU A 330 -7.49 14.31 -3.09
C GLU A 330 -7.39 15.69 -2.45
N PHE A 331 -7.91 15.84 -1.22
CA PHE A 331 -7.90 17.11 -0.49
C PHE A 331 -6.48 17.67 -0.35
N GLU A 332 -5.52 16.83 0.01
CA GLU A 332 -4.10 17.21 0.12
C GLU A 332 -3.51 17.67 -1.22
N SER A 333 -3.86 16.98 -2.31
CA SER A 333 -3.43 17.34 -3.66
C SER A 333 -3.97 18.72 -4.08
N GLY A 334 -5.12 19.13 -3.52
CA GLY A 334 -5.81 20.39 -3.78
C GLY A 334 -5.36 21.60 -2.94
N GLU A 335 -4.51 21.43 -1.92
CA GLU A 335 -4.09 22.51 -1.00
C GLU A 335 -3.09 23.53 -1.59
N MET A 336 -2.97 23.58 -2.91
CA MET A 336 -2.10 24.53 -3.62
C MET A 336 -2.34 25.98 -3.19
N SER A 337 -3.60 26.38 -2.97
CA SER A 337 -3.95 27.74 -2.51
C SER A 337 -3.42 28.03 -1.10
N LEU A 338 -3.63 27.09 -0.16
CA LEU A 338 -3.16 27.21 1.23
C LEU A 338 -1.63 27.23 1.30
N LEU A 339 -0.96 26.36 0.53
CA LEU A 339 0.50 26.34 0.44
C LEU A 339 1.03 27.68 -0.06
N ARG A 340 0.46 28.21 -1.15
CA ARG A 340 0.84 29.51 -1.69
C ARG A 340 0.64 30.64 -0.67
N GLN A 341 -0.44 30.60 0.11
CA GLN A 341 -0.66 31.56 1.19
C GLN A 341 0.42 31.45 2.27
N LYS A 342 0.71 30.23 2.76
CA LYS A 342 1.75 30.00 3.78
C LYS A 342 3.15 30.44 3.32
N LEU A 343 3.44 30.31 2.03
CA LEU A 343 4.70 30.73 1.41
C LEU A 343 4.75 32.24 1.07
N GLY A 344 3.69 33.01 1.38
CA GLY A 344 3.62 34.43 1.02
C GLY A 344 3.50 34.68 -0.49
N LEU A 345 3.14 33.65 -1.27
CA LEU A 345 2.96 33.69 -2.72
C LEU A 345 1.52 34.05 -3.14
N SER A 346 0.61 34.18 -2.18
CA SER A 346 -0.67 34.86 -2.37
C SER A 346 -0.43 36.38 -2.47
N LYS A 347 0.19 36.84 -3.57
CA LYS A 347 0.40 38.27 -3.79
C LYS A 347 -0.93 38.98 -4.03
N ALA A 348 -1.14 40.05 -3.27
CA ALA A 348 -1.42 41.38 -3.81
C ALA A 348 -2.18 41.39 -5.16
N SER A 349 -3.43 40.95 -5.15
CA SER A 349 -4.45 41.42 -6.10
C SER A 349 -5.02 42.76 -5.61
N SER A 350 -4.14 43.70 -5.29
CA SER A 350 -4.50 45.08 -4.95
C SER A 350 -3.54 46.02 -5.64
N SER A 351 -3.61 46.06 -6.97
CA SER A 351 -3.23 47.27 -7.70
C SER A 351 -4.19 47.45 -8.88
N SER A 352 -4.87 48.60 -8.84
CA SER A 352 -5.52 49.33 -9.94
C SER A 352 -6.64 48.65 -10.74
N VAL A 353 -7.90 48.87 -10.33
CA VAL A 353 -8.87 49.59 -11.18
C VAL A 353 -9.64 50.56 -10.28
N SER A 354 -9.47 51.83 -10.55
CA SER A 354 -10.31 52.94 -10.09
C SER A 354 -11.69 52.86 -10.75
N SER A 355 -12.74 52.85 -9.95
CA SER A 355 -14.03 53.42 -10.32
C SER A 355 -14.71 53.93 -9.06
N ASP A 356 -14.73 55.26 -8.94
CA ASP A 356 -15.58 55.99 -8.00
C ASP A 356 -17.04 55.57 -8.18
N THR A 357 -17.68 55.09 -7.11
CA THR A 357 -19.00 55.62 -6.73
C THR A 357 -19.28 55.35 -5.24
N SER A 358 -19.74 56.40 -4.60
CA SER A 358 -19.98 56.60 -3.18
C SER A 358 -21.15 55.75 -2.63
N SER A 359 -21.00 55.17 -1.44
CA SER A 359 -22.03 55.24 -0.37
C SER A 359 -21.56 54.61 0.96
N VAL A 360 -21.28 55.50 1.91
CA VAL A 360 -21.48 55.45 3.37
C VAL A 360 -22.12 54.18 3.96
N ALA A 361 -21.42 53.52 4.91
CA ALA A 361 -21.92 53.20 6.26
C ALA A 361 -20.87 52.41 7.08
N ALA A 362 -20.62 52.88 8.30
CA ALA A 362 -19.65 52.39 9.25
C ALA A 362 -20.13 51.14 10.02
N SER A 363 -19.24 50.18 10.29
CA SER A 363 -19.09 49.57 11.63
C SER A 363 -17.78 48.78 11.74
N SER A 364 -17.23 48.78 12.95
CA SER A 364 -15.83 48.66 13.34
C SER A 364 -15.27 47.24 13.40
N LYS A 365 -14.11 46.99 12.76
CA LYS A 365 -13.23 45.85 13.04
C LYS A 365 -12.27 46.17 14.18
N GLN A 366 -12.30 45.38 15.26
CA GLN A 366 -11.25 45.33 16.28
C GLN A 366 -10.01 44.62 15.74
N THR A 367 -8.92 45.35 15.55
CA THR A 367 -7.59 44.79 15.26
C THR A 367 -6.90 44.38 16.56
N LYS A 368 -6.54 43.09 16.70
CA LYS A 368 -5.66 42.59 17.77
C LYS A 368 -4.26 43.22 17.63
N GLY A 369 -3.81 43.92 18.67
CA GLY A 369 -2.48 44.53 18.73
C GLY A 369 -1.35 43.50 18.79
N ARG A 370 -0.17 43.90 18.29
CA ARG A 370 1.08 43.13 18.38
C ARG A 370 1.51 42.95 19.85
N PRO A 371 2.06 41.79 20.25
CA PRO A 371 2.58 41.61 21.60
C PRO A 371 3.76 42.54 21.87
N GLY A 372 3.75 43.25 22.99
CA GLY A 372 4.88 44.06 23.48
C GLY A 372 4.68 45.58 23.53
N VAL A 373 3.52 46.12 23.12
CA VAL A 373 3.24 47.57 23.21
C VAL A 373 2.23 47.84 24.31
N ARG A 374 2.63 48.56 25.36
CA ARG A 374 1.72 49.04 26.43
C ARG A 374 0.73 50.06 25.85
N GLN A 375 -0.54 49.93 26.23
CA GLN A 375 -1.56 50.90 25.86
C GLN A 375 -1.36 52.23 26.62
N PRO A 376 -1.66 53.38 26.00
CA PRO A 376 -1.54 54.66 26.66
C PRO A 376 -2.75 54.85 27.59
N ASN A 377 -2.58 54.51 28.86
CA ASN A 377 -3.49 54.96 29.91
C ASN A 377 -2.76 55.99 30.77
N ARG A 378 -3.48 57.04 31.13
CA ARG A 378 -3.01 58.17 31.91
C ARG A 378 -2.90 57.73 33.37
N ASP A 379 -1.68 57.70 33.92
CA ASP A 379 -1.48 57.41 35.34
C ASP A 379 -2.08 58.53 36.20
N VAL A 380 -2.86 58.16 37.20
CA VAL A 380 -3.39 59.09 38.19
C VAL A 380 -2.28 59.35 39.22
N ILE A 381 -1.77 60.57 39.22
CA ILE A 381 -0.80 61.07 40.21
C ILE A 381 -1.60 61.53 41.44
N GLY A 382 -1.18 61.08 42.63
CA GLY A 382 -1.91 61.26 43.88
C GLY A 382 -1.97 62.69 44.45
N GLY A 383 -2.77 62.80 45.52
CA GLY A 383 -2.97 63.96 46.40
C GLY A 383 -4.44 63.99 46.84
N THR A 384 -4.84 63.92 48.10
CA THR A 384 -4.20 64.21 49.41
C THR A 384 -4.78 63.33 50.49
#